data_AF-A0A4P2VFR5-F1
#
_entry.id   AF-A0A4P2VFR5-F1
#
_cell.length_a   1.000
_cell.length_b   1.000
_cell.length_c   1.000
_cell.angle_alpha   90.00
_cell.angle_beta   90.00
_cell.angle_gamma   90.00
#
_symmetry.space_group_name_H-M   'P 1'
#
loop_
_entity.id
_entity.type
_entity.pdbx_description
1 polymer ?
#
loop_
_entity_poly.entity_id
_entity_poly.type
_entity_poly.pdbx_seq_one_letter_code
_entity_poly.pdbx_strand_id
1 'polypeptide(L)'
;MALQVRVSELKRGVKHVVVEGVVRDMGPVKEFQLPEPLEPARYATATLADDSGEIKLTLWNYDMEGVEAGKRIRVEDGYVTSFKGRLQLNVGFTGRVVLLGAT
;
A
#
# COMPACT_ATOMS: atom_id res chain seq x y z
N MET A 1 -6.71 19.40 4.43
CA MET A 1 -5.60 18.92 5.28
C MET A 1 -5.74 17.42 5.40
N ALA A 2 -4.88 16.65 4.73
CA ALA A 2 -4.85 15.21 4.92
C ALA A 2 -3.95 14.91 6.13
N LEU A 3 -4.46 14.20 7.12
CA LEU A 3 -3.71 13.85 8.32
C LEU A 3 -2.77 12.69 7.97
N GLN A 4 -1.47 12.88 8.08
CA GLN A 4 -0.52 11.78 8.04
C GLN A 4 -0.71 10.92 9.29
N VAL A 5 -0.91 9.62 9.08
CA VAL A 5 -1.17 8.64 10.13
C VAL A 5 0.01 7.69 10.22
N ARG A 6 0.45 7.40 11.43
CA ARG A 6 1.49 6.40 11.70
C ARG A 6 0.92 4.99 11.57
N VAL A 7 1.77 4.05 11.16
CA VAL A 7 1.40 2.64 11.01
C VAL A 7 0.81 2.06 12.30
N SER A 8 1.36 2.41 13.46
CA SER A 8 0.85 1.96 14.78
C SER A 8 -0.55 2.45 15.11
N GLU A 9 -1.01 3.53 14.47
CA GLU A 9 -2.33 4.13 14.67
C GLU A 9 -3.37 3.60 13.69
N LEU A 10 -2.93 2.83 12.68
CA LEU A 10 -3.81 2.18 11.71
C LEU A 10 -4.63 1.09 12.37
N LYS A 11 -5.95 1.19 12.26
CA LYS A 11 -6.91 0.22 12.76
C LYS A 11 -7.76 -0.31 11.62
N ARG A 12 -8.41 -1.46 11.82
CA ARG A 12 -9.36 -2.00 10.85
C ARG A 12 -10.48 -0.97 10.60
N GLY A 13 -10.78 -0.71 9.33
CA GLY A 13 -11.92 0.13 8.94
C GLY A 13 -11.59 1.62 8.79
N VAL A 14 -10.36 2.04 9.06
CA VAL A 14 -9.91 3.41 8.77
C VAL A 14 -9.74 3.55 7.25
N LYS A 15 -10.23 4.67 6.71
CA LYS A 15 -10.20 5.01 5.27
C LYS A 15 -9.65 6.43 5.11
N HIS A 16 -9.28 6.81 3.88
CA HIS A 16 -8.75 8.13 3.55
C HIS A 16 -7.51 8.49 4.37
N VAL A 17 -6.65 7.51 4.63
CA VAL A 17 -5.41 7.71 5.40
C VAL A 17 -4.26 8.05 4.48
N VAL A 18 -3.35 8.88 4.99
CA VAL A 18 -2.05 9.12 4.36
C VAL A 18 -0.97 8.47 5.21
N VAL A 19 -0.19 7.58 4.63
CA VAL A 19 0.86 6.84 5.34
C VAL A 19 2.16 6.98 4.56
N GLU A 20 3.24 7.37 5.24
CA GLU A 20 4.58 7.41 4.66
C GLU A 20 5.47 6.39 5.34
N GLY A 21 6.31 5.73 4.56
CA GLY A 21 7.25 4.75 5.09
C GLY A 21 8.27 4.32 4.06
N VAL A 22 9.19 3.47 4.51
CA VAL A 22 10.19 2.82 3.67
C VAL A 22 9.71 1.40 3.37
N VAL A 23 9.79 1.02 2.10
CA VAL A 23 9.50 -0.34 1.66
C VAL A 23 10.64 -1.23 2.13
N ARG A 24 10.35 -2.17 3.03
CA ARG A 24 11.34 -3.13 3.54
C ARG A 24 11.50 -4.32 2.61
N ASP A 25 10.41 -4.75 2.00
CA ASP A 25 10.35 -5.94 1.18
C ASP A 25 9.26 -5.80 0.12
N MET A 26 9.50 -6.37 -1.07
CA MET A 26 8.56 -6.36 -2.18
C MET A 26 8.29 -7.81 -2.61
N GLY A 27 7.06 -8.26 -2.40
CA GLY A 27 6.63 -9.59 -2.80
C GLY A 27 6.44 -9.72 -4.32
N PRO A 28 6.28 -10.94 -4.83
CA PRO A 28 6.07 -11.18 -6.25
C PRO A 28 4.75 -10.58 -6.72
N VAL A 29 4.75 -10.07 -7.95
CA VAL A 29 3.53 -9.64 -8.65
C VAL A 29 2.69 -10.86 -8.96
N LYS A 30 1.42 -10.81 -8.54
CA LYS A 30 0.41 -11.83 -8.80
C LYS A 30 -0.65 -11.27 -9.73
N GLU A 31 -1.15 -12.13 -10.60
CA GLU A 31 -2.27 -11.79 -11.48
C GLU A 31 -3.57 -12.30 -10.86
N PHE A 32 -4.59 -11.45 -10.90
CA PHE A 32 -5.94 -11.74 -10.47
C PHE A 32 -6.82 -11.76 -11.73
N GLN A 33 -7.29 -12.96 -12.08
CA GLN A 33 -8.21 -13.15 -13.19
C GLN A 33 -9.57 -12.56 -12.81
N LEU A 34 -9.94 -11.47 -13.47
CA LEU A 34 -11.26 -10.88 -13.38
C LEU A 34 -12.21 -11.57 -14.37
N PRO A 35 -13.52 -11.63 -14.08
CA PRO A 35 -14.49 -12.15 -15.01
C PRO A 35 -14.57 -11.27 -16.27
N GLU A 36 -14.69 -11.89 -17.43
CA GLU A 36 -14.88 -11.17 -18.70
C GLU A 36 -16.10 -10.25 -18.62
N PRO A 37 -16.04 -9.02 -19.20
CA PRO A 37 -15.04 -8.51 -20.13
C PRO A 37 -13.89 -7.68 -19.49
N LEU A 38 -13.62 -7.83 -18.18
CA LEU A 38 -12.61 -7.02 -17.50
C LEU A 38 -11.18 -7.53 -17.75
N GLU A 39 -10.23 -6.61 -17.93
CA GLU A 39 -8.81 -6.96 -18.03
C GLU A 39 -8.30 -7.58 -16.72
N PRO A 40 -7.37 -8.56 -16.77
CA PRO A 40 -6.77 -9.13 -15.58
C PRO A 40 -6.03 -8.06 -14.76
N ALA A 41 -6.31 -8.02 -13.46
CA ALA A 41 -5.68 -7.07 -12.56
C ALA A 41 -4.41 -7.67 -11.96
N ARG A 42 -3.35 -6.89 -11.83
CA ARG A 42 -2.11 -7.34 -11.17
C ARG A 42 -1.99 -6.68 -9.81
N TYR A 43 -1.57 -7.46 -8.82
CA TYR A 43 -1.32 -6.95 -7.48
C TYR A 43 -0.01 -7.48 -6.92
N ALA A 44 0.66 -6.66 -6.13
CA ALA A 44 1.85 -7.04 -5.38
C ALA A 44 1.65 -6.70 -3.90
N THR A 45 2.30 -7.45 -3.02
CA THR A 45 2.29 -7.15 -1.59
C THR A 45 3.67 -6.66 -1.16
N ALA A 46 3.76 -5.40 -0.80
CA ALA A 46 4.95 -4.80 -0.20
C ALA A 46 4.84 -4.79 1.32
N THR A 47 5.98 -4.70 2.00
CA THR A 47 6.04 -4.41 3.44
C THR A 47 6.48 -2.97 3.61
N LEU A 48 5.55 -2.11 4.05
CA LEU A 48 5.83 -0.72 4.35
C LEU A 48 6.15 -0.60 5.84
N ALA A 49 7.30 -0.01 6.18
CA ALA A 49 7.68 0.24 7.56
C ALA A 49 7.91 1.74 7.79
N ASP A 50 7.43 2.24 8.91
CA ASP A 50 7.73 3.57 9.42
C ASP A 50 8.44 3.46 10.79
N ASP A 51 8.62 4.59 11.47
CA ASP A 51 9.26 4.62 12.79
C ASP A 51 8.41 3.96 13.89
N SER A 52 7.13 3.69 13.63
CA SER A 52 6.17 3.17 14.59
C SER A 52 5.89 1.68 14.43
N GLY A 53 6.13 1.11 13.24
CA GLY A 53 5.91 -0.30 12.97
C GLY A 53 5.92 -0.63 11.47
N GLU A 54 5.40 -1.80 11.14
CA GLU A 54 5.31 -2.31 9.77
C GLU A 54 3.90 -2.78 9.42
N ILE A 55 3.52 -2.58 8.16
CA ILE A 55 2.24 -3.00 7.61
C ILE A 55 2.40 -3.56 6.21
N LYS A 56 1.58 -4.56 5.88
CA LYS A 56 1.48 -5.07 4.52
C LYS A 56 0.71 -4.08 3.65
N LEU A 57 1.33 -3.61 2.59
CA LEU A 57 0.75 -2.73 1.58
C LEU A 57 0.43 -3.54 0.32
N THR A 58 -0.82 -3.49 -0.14
CA THR A 58 -1.21 -4.07 -1.42
C THR A 58 -1.21 -2.98 -2.49
N LEU A 59 -0.36 -3.19 -3.50
CA LEU A 59 -0.17 -2.31 -4.65
C LEU A 59 -0.87 -2.92 -5.87
N TRP A 60 -1.53 -2.10 -6.67
CA TRP A 60 -2.26 -2.53 -7.85
C TRP A 60 -1.66 -1.93 -9.12
N ASN A 61 -1.56 -2.74 -10.18
CA ASN A 61 -1.23 -2.30 -11.55
C ASN A 61 -0.08 -1.29 -11.65
N TYR A 62 -0.38 0.02 -11.72
CA TYR A 62 0.61 1.08 -11.90
C TYR A 62 1.24 1.55 -10.57
N ASP A 63 0.60 1.31 -9.43
CA ASP A 63 1.09 1.74 -8.11
C ASP A 63 2.41 1.04 -7.71
N MET A 64 2.73 -0.09 -8.35
CA MET A 64 3.98 -0.82 -8.10
C MET A 64 5.17 -0.27 -8.90
N GLU A 65 4.94 0.63 -9.85
CA GLU A 65 5.99 1.14 -10.73
C GLU A 65 6.99 2.00 -9.93
N GLY A 66 8.25 1.55 -9.88
CA GLY A 66 9.31 2.21 -9.10
C GLY A 66 9.29 1.94 -7.59
N VAL A 67 8.36 1.10 -7.11
CA VAL A 67 8.33 0.68 -5.70
C VAL A 67 9.27 -0.51 -5.50
N GLU A 68 10.39 -0.25 -4.83
CA GLU A 68 11.43 -1.25 -4.56
C GLU A 68 11.81 -1.26 -3.07
N ALA A 69 12.39 -2.37 -2.60
CA ALA A 69 12.95 -2.44 -1.26
C ALA A 69 14.02 -1.35 -1.06
N GLY A 70 13.93 -0.64 0.06
CA GLY A 70 14.78 0.50 0.41
C GLY A 70 14.25 1.86 -0.06
N LYS A 71 13.19 1.92 -0.89
CA LYS A 71 12.61 3.20 -1.32
C LYS A 71 11.61 3.72 -0.30
N ARG A 72 11.58 5.05 -0.15
CA ARG A 72 10.57 5.74 0.66
C ARG A 72 9.38 6.11 -0.22
N ILE A 73 8.18 5.74 0.22
CA ILE A 73 6.93 5.98 -0.50
C ILE A 73 5.91 6.63 0.43
N ARG A 74 4.95 7.31 -0.18
CA ARG A 74 3.78 7.89 0.46
C ARG A 74 2.53 7.33 -0.19
N VAL A 75 1.69 6.70 0.62
CA VAL A 75 0.36 6.25 0.20
C VAL A 75 -0.63 7.34 0.56
N GLU A 76 -1.34 7.86 -0.43
CA GLU A 76 -2.44 8.81 -0.23
C GLU A 76 -3.78 8.14 -0.50
N ASP A 77 -4.79 8.52 0.28
CA ASP A 77 -6.15 7.97 0.23
C ASP A 77 -6.19 6.44 0.39
N GLY A 78 -5.34 5.93 1.27
CA GLY A 78 -5.30 4.51 1.62
C GLY A 78 -6.46 4.10 2.52
N TYR A 79 -6.71 2.81 2.58
CA TYR A 79 -7.66 2.20 3.50
C TYR A 79 -7.11 0.94 4.13
N VAL A 80 -7.44 0.75 5.41
CA VAL A 80 -6.94 -0.36 6.21
C VAL A 80 -8.01 -1.43 6.32
N THR A 81 -7.71 -2.57 5.70
CA THR A 81 -8.49 -3.79 5.86
C THR A 81 -7.77 -4.75 6.77
N SER A 82 -8.40 -5.89 6.99
CA SER A 82 -7.82 -6.98 7.74
C SER A 82 -8.11 -8.27 7.02
N PHE A 83 -7.07 -9.06 6.77
CA PHE A 83 -7.21 -10.36 6.14
C PHE A 83 -6.58 -11.40 7.04
N LYS A 84 -7.36 -12.44 7.40
CA LYS A 84 -6.93 -13.52 8.32
C LYS A 84 -6.29 -13.01 9.62
N GLY A 85 -6.84 -11.93 10.19
CA GLY A 85 -6.36 -11.34 11.45
C GLY A 85 -5.17 -10.40 11.32
N ARG A 86 -4.61 -10.19 10.12
CA ARG A 86 -3.51 -9.23 9.88
C ARG A 86 -4.03 -7.96 9.22
N LEU A 87 -3.57 -6.80 9.68
CA LEU A 87 -3.89 -5.53 9.05
C LEU A 87 -3.17 -5.41 7.70
N GLN A 88 -3.88 -4.86 6.72
CA GLN A 88 -3.35 -4.58 5.39
C GLN A 88 -3.77 -3.18 4.97
N LEU A 89 -2.80 -2.40 4.51
CA LEU A 89 -3.03 -1.13 3.85
C LEU A 89 -3.26 -1.40 2.36
N ASN A 90 -4.31 -0.82 1.81
CA ASN A 90 -4.63 -0.90 0.40
C ASN A 90 -4.78 0.51 -0.14
N VAL A 91 -4.49 0.68 -1.43
CA VAL A 91 -4.70 1.94 -2.14
C VAL A 91 -6.09 1.90 -2.78
N GLY A 92 -6.91 2.92 -2.50
CA GLY A 92 -8.25 3.05 -3.08
C GLY A 92 -8.17 3.46 -4.56
N PHE A 93 -9.31 3.44 -5.25
CA PHE A 93 -9.40 3.90 -6.65
C PHE A 93 -8.97 5.36 -6.82
N THR A 94 -9.25 6.21 -5.83
CA THR A 94 -8.84 7.61 -5.75
C THR A 94 -7.48 7.80 -5.06
N GLY A 95 -6.89 6.71 -4.57
CA GLY A 95 -5.59 6.71 -3.93
C GLY A 95 -4.46 6.69 -4.94
N ARG A 96 -3.29 7.07 -4.44
CA ARG A 96 -2.06 7.07 -5.23
C ARG A 96 -0.86 6.78 -4.36
N VAL A 97 0.13 6.15 -4.96
CA VAL A 97 1.45 5.97 -4.37
C VAL A 97 2.41 7.00 -4.94
N VAL A 98 3.05 7.78 -4.07
CA VAL A 98 4.04 8.78 -4.44
C VAL A 98 5.41 8.30 -3.98
N LEU A 99 6.34 8.16 -4.90
CA LEU A 99 7.74 7.88 -4.61
C LEU A 99 8.39 9.17 -4.06
N LEU A 100 8.92 9.12 -2.85
CA LEU A 100 9.52 10.31 -2.20
C LEU A 100 10.99 10.52 -2.56
N GLY A 101 11.60 9.63 -3.36
CA GLY A 101 13.01 9.67 -3.71
C GLY A 101 13.91 9.29 -2.54
N ALA A 102 15.00 8.56 -2.82
CA ALA A 102 16.03 8.31 -1.83
C ALA A 102 16.87 9.59 -1.66
N THR A 103 17.09 10.03 -0.42
CA THR A 103 18.24 10.88 -0.09
C THR A 103 19.49 10.03 -0.09
#